data_AF-A0A3D2GDD7-F1
#
_entry.id   AF-A0A3D2GDD7-F1
#
_cell.length_a   1.000
_cell.length_b   1.000
_cell.length_c   1.000
_cell.angle_alpha   90.00
_cell.angle_beta   90.00
_cell.angle_gamma   90.00
#
_symmetry.space_group_name_H-M   'P 1'
#
loop_
_entity.id
_entity.type
_entity.pdbx_description
1 polymer ?
#
loop_
_entity_poly.entity_id
_entity_poly.type
_entity_poly.pdbx_seq_one_letter_code
_entity_poly.pdbx_strand_id
1 'polypeptide(L)' 'MKSFSLVPHNDNSLLIINSGMAPLKPYFTGQEIPPRRRVTTCQKCVRTGDIENV' A
#
# COMPACT_ATOMS: atom_id res chain seq x y z
N MET A 1 -12.02 3.37 -1.89
CA MET A 1 -10.89 4.34 -1.97
C MET A 1 -10.26 4.20 -3.35
N LYS A 2 -9.65 5.25 -3.91
CA LYS A 2 -8.88 5.10 -5.17
C LYS A 2 -7.55 4.38 -4.86
N SER A 3 -7.01 3.66 -5.85
CA SER A 3 -5.66 3.10 -5.77
C SER A 3 -4.67 4.22 -5.47
N PHE A 4 -3.75 3.95 -4.55
CA PHE A 4 -2.61 4.82 -4.26
C PHE A 4 -1.57 4.72 -5.38
N SER A 5 -0.66 5.70 -5.43
CA SER A 5 0.49 5.72 -6.33
C SER A 5 1.34 4.45 -6.15
N LEU A 6 2.01 4.01 -7.22
CA LEU A 6 3.01 2.95 -7.12
C LEU A 6 4.26 3.43 -6.36
N VAL A 7 4.58 4.72 -6.45
CA VAL A 7 5.68 5.33 -5.71
C VAL A 7 5.19 5.63 -4.28
N PRO A 8 5.81 5.04 -3.24
CA PRO A 8 5.42 5.33 -1.88
C PRO A 8 5.78 6.78 -1.51
N HIS A 9 4.92 7.40 -0.72
CA HIS A 9 5.17 8.70 -0.10
C HIS A 9 5.28 8.49 1.40
N ASN A 10 6.33 9.03 2.03
CA ASN A 10 6.55 8.95 3.48
C ASN A 10 6.75 7.53 4.05
N ASP A 11 7.14 6.54 3.23
CA ASP A 11 7.59 5.24 3.71
C ASP A 11 8.95 4.88 3.09
N ASN A 12 10.02 5.05 3.86
CA ASN A 12 11.40 4.75 3.44
C ASN A 12 11.72 3.25 3.44
N SER A 13 10.82 2.40 3.95
CA SER A 13 11.01 0.95 3.97
C SER A 13 10.56 0.25 2.69
N LEU A 14 9.81 0.95 1.83
CA LEU A 14 9.26 0.41 0.59
C LEU A 14 9.91 1.07 -0.63
N LEU A 15 10.30 0.26 -1.60
CA LEU A 15 10.75 0.75 -2.91
C LEU A 15 9.55 1.12 -3.80
N ILE A 16 8.55 0.21 -3.88
CA ILE A 16 7.32 0.36 -4.67
C ILE A 16 6.17 -0.25 -3.86
N ILE A 17 4.95 0.28 -4.00
CA ILE A 17 3.75 -0.32 -3.42
C ILE A 17 3.50 -1.71 -4.05
N ASN A 18 3.63 -2.73 -3.21
CA ASN A 18 3.56 -4.15 -3.59
C ASN A 18 2.25 -4.84 -3.14
N SER A 19 1.41 -4.15 -2.37
CA SER A 19 0.20 -4.68 -1.76
C SER A 19 -0.82 -3.57 -1.46
N GLY A 20 -2.10 -3.95 -1.35
CA GLY A 20 -3.18 -3.03 -1.00
C GLY A 20 -3.14 -2.51 0.43
N MET A 21 -2.48 -3.23 1.35
CA MET A 21 -2.39 -2.83 2.75
C MET A 21 -1.24 -1.85 3.02
N ALA A 22 -0.21 -1.82 2.18
CA ALA A 22 0.99 -1.00 2.41
C ALA A 22 0.67 0.50 2.62
N PRO A 23 -0.19 1.15 1.80
CA PRO A 23 -0.60 2.54 2.04
C PRO A 23 -1.44 2.74 3.31
N LEU A 24 -2.00 1.67 3.87
CA LEU A 24 -2.85 1.70 5.06
C LEU A 24 -2.07 1.44 6.35
N LYS A 25 -0.75 1.26 6.26
CA LYS A 25 0.14 1.02 7.40
C LYS A 25 -0.05 2.02 8.56
N PRO A 26 -0.19 3.36 8.34
CA PRO A 26 -0.43 4.31 9.43
C PRO A 26 -1.73 4.05 10.20
N TYR A 27 -2.75 3.51 9.54
CA TYR A 27 -4.02 3.16 10.20
C TYR A 27 -3.89 1.90 11.05
N PHE A 28 -3.08 0.94 10.62
CA PHE A 28 -2.84 -0.29 11.39
C PHE A 28 -1.91 -0.07 12.58
N THR A 29 -0.94 0.84 12.46
CA THR A 29 -0.03 1.20 13.57
C THR A 29 -0.66 2.19 14.55
N GLY A 30 -1.86 2.71 14.25
CA GLY A 30 -2.54 3.70 15.09
C GLY A 30 -1.95 5.11 15.00
N GLN A 31 -1.07 5.37 14.04
CA GLN A 31 -0.52 6.70 13.78
C GLN A 31 -1.58 7.65 13.20
N GLU A 32 -2.54 7.12 12.45
CA GLU A 32 -3.66 7.87 11.88
C GLU A 32 -5.00 7.16 12.10
N ILE A 33 -6.08 7.94 12.21
CA ILE A 33 -7.43 7.41 12.30
C ILE A 33 -7.92 7.08 10.88
N PRO A 34 -8.30 5.81 10.60
CA PRO A 34 -8.83 5.47 9.28
C PRO A 34 -10.16 6.18 9.04
N PRO A 35 -10.46 6.56 7.78
CA PRO A 35 -11.69 7.30 7.45
C PRO A 35 -12.96 6.50 7.75
N ARG A 36 -12.87 5.16 7.81
CA ARG A 36 -13.95 4.23 8.16
C ARG A 36 -13.37 2.99 8.81
N ARG A 37 -14.15 2.34 9.68
CA ARG A 37 -13.78 1.05 10.32
C ARG A 37 -13.54 -0.09 9.34
N ARG A 38 -14.16 -0.02 8.16
CA ARG A 38 -14.00 -1.00 7.07
C ARG A 38 -13.73 -0.24 5.78
N VAL A 39 -12.75 -0.70 5.03
CA VAL A 39 -12.32 -0.10 3.75
C VAL A 39 -12.06 -1.21 2.74
N THR A 40 -12.32 -0.89 1.47
CA THR A 40 -12.00 -1.75 0.33
C THR A 40 -11.34 -0.92 -0.77
N THR A 41 -10.35 -1.53 -1.44
CA THR A 41 -9.52 -0.90 -2.46
C THR A 41 -9.10 -1.92 -3.51
N CYS A 42 -9.01 -1.50 -4.78
CA CYS A 42 -8.31 -2.24 -5.82
C CYS A 42 -6.97 -1.53 -6.06
N GLN A 43 -5.89 -2.03 -5.45
CA GLN A 43 -4.58 -1.39 -5.48
C GLN A 43 -3.74 -1.94 -6.64
N LYS A 44 -3.20 -1.05 -7.48
CA LYS A 44 -2.14 -1.40 -8.43
C LYS A 44 -0.89 -1.76 -7.65
N CYS A 45 -0.32 -2.93 -7.92
CA CYS A 45 0.84 -3.47 -7.21
C CYS A 45 1.91 -3.85 -8.21
N VAL A 46 3.18 -3.65 -7.84
CA VAL A 46 4.33 -4.17 -8.58
C VAL A 46 5.20 -4.96 -7.60
N ARG A 47 5.59 -6.17 -8.02
CA ARG A 47 6.49 -7.04 -7.28
C ARG A 47 7.62 -7.44 -8.20
N THR A 48 8.73 -6.71 -8.13
CA THR A 48 9.91 -7.00 -8.94
C THR A 48 10.62 -8.28 -8.52
N GLY A 49 10.40 -8.75 -7.28
CA GLY A 49 10.91 -10.06 -6.85
C GLY A 49 10.28 -11.24 -7.59
N ASP A 50 9.09 -11.06 -8.18
CA ASP A 50 8.40 -12.09 -8.95
C ASP A 50 8.79 -12.07 -10.44
N ILE A 51 9.75 -11.24 -10.85
CA ILE A 51 10.06 -10.99 -12.27
C ILE A 51 10.50 -12.25 -13.03
N GLU A 52 11.22 -13.16 -12.36
CA GLU A 52 11.69 -14.42 -12.95
C GLU A 52 10.56 -15.48 -13.10
N ASN A 53 9.38 -15.22 -12.53
CA ASN A 53 8.21 -16.11 -12.60
C ASN A 53 7.12 -15.59 -13.56
N VAL A 54 7.43 -14.57 -14.36
CA VAL A 54 6.53 -13.99 -15.39
C VAL A 54 6.50 -14.87 -16.65
#